data_AF-A0A8H4EYB9-F1
#
_entry.id   AF-A0A8H4EYB9-F1
#
_cell.length_a   1.000
_cell.length_b   1.000
_cell.length_c   1.000
_cell.angle_alpha   90.00
_cell.angle_beta   90.00
_cell.angle_gamma   90.00
#
_symmetry.space_group_name_H-M   'P 1'
#
loop_
_entity.id
_entity.type
_entity.pdbx_description
1 polymer ?
#
loop_
_entity_poly.entity_id
_entity_poly.type
_entity_poly.pdbx_seq_one_letter_code
_entity_poly.pdbx_strand_id
1 'polypeptide(L)'
;MRGERITVVKGSIASINIRRPVYRDRLEHYVNLHHKTTMHTYRLLKYIILHRINNHHFDAMYYLNHRFIHEVYMKLITKARERAPRTQDTIERRAIIDQYLPAYL
;
A
#
# COMPACT_ATOMS: atom_id res chain seq x y z
N MET A 1 12.78 7.21 13.23
CA MET A 1 12.18 5.87 13.36
C MET A 1 11.79 5.14 12.06
N ARG A 2 11.17 5.73 11.01
CA ARG A 2 10.86 4.95 9.77
C ARG A 2 12.09 4.51 8.95
N GLY A 3 13.15 5.33 8.94
CA GLY A 3 14.41 5.00 8.26
C GLY A 3 15.19 3.86 8.90
N GLU A 4 15.06 3.63 10.21
CA GLU A 4 15.80 2.57 10.91
C GLU A 4 15.33 1.17 10.52
N ARG A 5 14.02 0.98 10.35
CA ARG A 5 13.46 -0.36 10.07
C ARG A 5 13.84 -0.91 8.71
N ILE A 6 13.88 -0.07 7.67
CA ILE A 6 14.34 -0.50 6.33
C ILE A 6 15.84 -0.80 6.32
N THR A 7 16.62 -0.03 7.09
CA THR A 7 18.06 -0.26 7.25
C THR A 7 18.35 -1.59 7.92
N VAL A 8 17.57 -1.99 8.94
CA VAL A 8 17.69 -3.31 9.59
C VAL A 8 17.46 -4.44 8.58
N VAL A 9 16.39 -4.39 7.80
CA VAL A 9 16.08 -5.45 6.81
C VAL A 9 17.16 -5.53 5.72
N LYS A 10 17.66 -4.39 5.24
CA LYS A 10 18.78 -4.35 4.29
C LYS A 10 20.07 -4.91 4.90
N GLY A 11 20.35 -4.59 6.16
CA GLY A 11 21.45 -5.16 6.94
C GLY A 11 21.35 -6.69 7.05
N SER A 12 20.13 -7.21 7.26
CA SER A 12 19.90 -8.67 7.27
C SER A 12 20.19 -9.30 5.92
N ILE A 13 19.79 -8.67 4.80
CA ILE A 13 20.13 -9.14 3.45
C ILE A 13 21.66 -9.16 3.23
N ALA A 14 22.36 -8.16 3.74
CA ALA A 14 23.83 -8.08 3.67
C ALA A 14 24.52 -9.19 4.49
N SER A 15 23.92 -9.60 5.62
CA SER A 15 24.45 -10.68 6.49
C SER A 15 24.17 -12.10 5.98
N ILE A 16 23.19 -12.29 5.07
CA ILE A 16 22.93 -13.61 4.48
C ILE A 16 24.02 -13.87 3.43
N ASN A 17 24.66 -15.03 3.53
CA ASN A 17 25.63 -15.50 2.54
C ASN A 17 24.92 -16.00 1.26
N ILE A 18 24.38 -15.06 0.49
CA ILE A 18 23.68 -15.32 -0.76
C ILE A 18 24.72 -15.67 -1.83
N ARG A 19 24.78 -16.95 -2.23
CA ARG A 19 25.75 -17.46 -3.22
C ARG A 19 25.67 -16.83 -4.61
N ARG A 20 24.54 -16.19 -4.95
CA ARG A 20 24.36 -15.52 -6.25
C ARG A 20 24.04 -14.03 -6.04
N PRO A 21 24.94 -13.10 -6.41
CA PRO A 21 24.76 -11.66 -6.22
C PRO A 21 23.43 -11.12 -6.79
N VAL A 22 22.97 -11.66 -7.93
CA VAL A 22 21.69 -11.27 -8.54
C VAL A 22 20.48 -11.43 -7.62
N TYR A 23 20.50 -12.38 -6.67
CA TYR A 23 19.41 -12.53 -5.71
C TYR A 23 19.46 -11.48 -4.60
N ARG A 24 20.65 -11.00 -4.22
CA ARG A 24 20.80 -9.88 -3.29
C ARG A 24 20.15 -8.63 -3.87
N ASP A 25 20.50 -8.26 -5.10
CA ASP A 25 19.96 -7.07 -5.76
C ASP A 25 18.44 -7.13 -5.91
N ARG A 26 17.90 -8.31 -6.24
CA ARG A 26 16.45 -8.53 -6.33
C ARG A 26 15.75 -8.40 -4.99
N LEU A 27 16.35 -8.90 -3.91
CA LEU A 27 15.79 -8.77 -2.56
C LEU A 27 15.83 -7.31 -2.07
N GLU A 28 16.92 -6.59 -2.32
CA GLU A 28 16.99 -5.17 -2.00
C GLU A 28 15.96 -4.36 -2.80
N HIS A 29 15.80 -4.66 -4.09
CA HIS A 29 14.76 -4.07 -4.92
C HIS A 29 13.36 -4.35 -4.38
N TYR A 30 13.07 -5.60 -4.00
CA TYR A 30 11.80 -6.00 -3.40
C TYR A 30 11.52 -5.24 -2.10
N VAL A 31 12.50 -5.14 -1.18
CA VAL A 31 12.36 -4.39 0.08
C VAL A 31 12.08 -2.91 -0.19
N ASN A 32 12.81 -2.30 -1.13
CA ASN A 32 12.60 -0.91 -1.50
C ASN A 32 11.20 -0.68 -2.12
N LEU A 33 10.77 -1.58 -3.01
CA LEU A 33 9.45 -1.53 -3.64
C LEU A 33 8.36 -1.65 -2.58
N HIS A 34 8.42 -2.68 -1.73
CA HIS A 34 7.44 -2.90 -0.67
C HIS A 34 7.39 -1.70 0.28
N HIS A 35 8.55 -1.18 0.73
CA HIS A 35 8.60 -0.01 1.59
C HIS A 35 7.94 1.22 0.95
N LYS A 36 8.29 1.54 -0.30
CA LYS A 36 7.71 2.68 -1.03
C LYS A 36 6.20 2.50 -1.17
N THR A 37 5.74 1.34 -1.63
CA THR A 37 4.31 1.05 -1.78
C THR A 37 3.57 1.20 -0.46
N THR A 38 4.05 0.57 0.62
CA THR A 38 3.43 0.67 1.95
C THR A 38 3.36 2.12 2.42
N MET A 39 4.42 2.92 2.23
CA MET A 39 4.37 4.34 2.56
C MET A 39 3.30 5.07 1.75
N HIS A 40 3.21 4.83 0.44
CA HIS A 40 2.19 5.45 -0.40
C HIS A 40 0.78 4.98 -0.04
N THR A 41 0.59 3.73 0.36
CA THR A 41 -0.70 3.21 0.86
C THR A 41 -1.17 4.00 2.08
N TYR A 42 -0.31 4.16 3.09
CA TYR A 42 -0.70 4.91 4.30
C TYR A 42 -0.86 6.41 4.06
N ARG A 43 -0.09 7.00 3.13
CA ARG A 43 -0.26 8.40 2.74
C ARG A 43 -1.59 8.64 2.03
N LEU A 44 -1.93 7.79 1.05
CA LEU A 44 -3.23 7.85 0.37
C LEU A 44 -4.39 7.59 1.32
N LEU A 45 -4.27 6.60 2.21
CA LEU A 45 -5.28 6.34 3.24
C LEU A 45 -5.51 7.58 4.12
N LYS A 46 -4.44 8.21 4.61
CA LYS A 46 -4.52 9.47 5.37
C LYS A 46 -5.20 10.57 4.57
N TYR A 47 -4.84 10.72 3.29
CA TYR A 47 -5.43 11.71 2.39
C TYR A 47 -6.95 11.51 2.23
N ILE A 48 -7.39 10.26 1.97
CA ILE A 48 -8.81 9.90 1.88
C ILE A 48 -9.54 10.25 3.19
N ILE A 49 -9.00 9.82 4.34
CA ILE A 49 -9.63 10.07 5.64
C ILE A 49 -9.79 11.58 5.88
N LEU A 50 -8.75 12.38 5.63
CA LEU A 50 -8.82 13.84 5.82
C LEU A 50 -9.88 14.51 4.95
N HIS A 51 -10.12 14.01 3.73
CA HIS A 51 -11.18 14.52 2.86
C HIS A 51 -12.58 14.04 3.27
N ARG A 52 -12.68 12.92 3.99
CA ARG A 52 -13.97 12.30 4.37
C ARG A 52 -14.40 12.61 5.79
N ILE A 53 -13.50 13.09 6.66
CA ILE A 53 -13.74 13.24 8.10
C ILE A 53 -14.91 14.19 8.43
N ASN A 54 -15.20 15.15 7.55
CA ASN A 54 -16.29 16.11 7.72
C ASN A 54 -17.62 15.64 7.11
N ASN A 55 -17.69 14.45 6.50
CA ASN A 55 -18.95 13.90 6.00
C ASN A 55 -19.80 13.35 7.14
N HIS A 56 -21.10 13.62 7.11
CA HIS A 56 -22.05 13.14 8.14
C HIS A 56 -22.10 11.61 8.32
N HIS A 57 -21.66 10.86 7.31
CA HIS A 57 -21.62 9.39 7.33
C HIS A 57 -20.18 8.84 7.47
N PHE A 58 -19.26 9.63 8.02
CA PHE A 58 -17.89 9.19 8.23
C PHE A 58 -17.80 8.16 9.35
N ASP A 59 -17.35 6.96 9.02
CA ASP A 59 -16.96 5.93 9.98
C ASP A 59 -15.46 5.63 9.84
N ALA A 60 -14.67 5.99 10.85
CA ALA A 60 -13.24 5.72 10.86
C ALA A 60 -12.92 4.21 10.77
N MET A 61 -13.75 3.34 11.35
CA MET A 61 -13.54 1.90 11.36
C MET A 61 -13.73 1.28 9.97
N TYR A 62 -14.59 1.89 9.15
CA TYR A 62 -14.72 1.52 7.74
C TYR A 62 -13.43 1.75 6.94
N TYR A 63 -12.68 2.81 7.24
CA TYR A 63 -11.43 3.13 6.52
C TYR A 63 -10.19 2.44 7.11
N LEU A 64 -10.17 2.21 8.42
CA LEU A 64 -9.03 1.60 9.13
C LEU A 64 -9.06 0.06 9.15
N ASN A 65 -10.06 -0.58 8.55
CA ASN A 65 -10.09 -2.03 8.47
C ASN A 65 -9.11 -2.60 7.43
N HIS A 66 -8.69 -3.84 7.65
CA HIS A 66 -7.71 -4.53 6.79
C HIS A 66 -8.19 -4.65 5.32
N ARG A 67 -9.49 -4.77 5.07
CA ARG A 67 -10.05 -4.92 3.72
C ARG A 67 -9.90 -3.62 2.92
N PHE A 68 -10.17 -2.48 3.54
CA PHE A 68 -10.01 -1.17 2.91
C PHE A 68 -8.54 -0.87 2.65
N ILE A 69 -7.68 -1.08 3.64
CA ILE A 69 -6.23 -0.91 3.50
C ILE A 69 -5.68 -1.80 2.38
N HIS A 70 -6.15 -3.05 2.29
CA HIS A 70 -5.81 -3.97 1.22
C HIS A 70 -6.21 -3.41 -0.15
N GLU A 71 -7.41 -2.86 -0.32
CA GLU A 71 -7.82 -2.26 -1.60
C GLU A 71 -6.97 -1.03 -1.97
N VAL A 72 -6.60 -0.19 -1.00
CA VAL A 72 -5.67 0.94 -1.24
C VAL A 72 -4.31 0.43 -1.71
N TYR A 73 -3.77 -0.61 -1.05
CA TYR A 73 -2.52 -1.25 -1.45
C TYR A 73 -2.62 -1.82 -2.87
N MET A 74 -3.67 -2.59 -3.15
CA MET A 74 -3.91 -3.21 -4.45
C MET A 74 -4.03 -2.18 -5.57
N LYS A 75 -4.69 -1.04 -5.35
CA LYS A 75 -4.79 0.05 -6.34
C LYS A 75 -3.44 0.69 -6.67
N LEU A 76 -2.51 0.75 -5.71
CA LEU A 76 -1.18 1.31 -5.94
C LEU A 76 -0.23 0.34 -6.66
N ILE A 77 -0.37 -0.97 -6.47
CA ILE A 77 0.50 -1.96 -7.11
C ILE A 77 -0.04 -2.50 -8.44
N THR A 78 -1.35 -2.41 -8.67
CA THR A 78 -1.99 -3.05 -9.82
C THR A 78 -2.51 -1.98 -10.78
N LYS A 79 -1.77 -1.71 -11.87
CA LYS A 79 -2.30 -0.89 -12.97
C LYS A 79 -3.41 -1.59 -13.78
N ALA A 80 -3.53 -2.93 -13.76
CA ALA A 80 -4.34 -3.63 -14.78
C ALA A 80 -4.74 -5.10 -14.48
N ARG A 81 -5.24 -5.46 -13.29
CA ARG A 81 -5.86 -6.81 -13.12
C ARG A 81 -7.30 -6.74 -12.63
N GLU A 82 -8.18 -6.53 -13.60
CA GLU A 82 -9.63 -6.75 -13.52
C GLU A 82 -9.98 -8.15 -14.03
N ARG A 83 -9.69 -9.19 -13.24
CA ARG A 83 -10.03 -10.57 -13.66
C ARG A 83 -10.73 -11.43 -12.62
N ALA A 84 -10.83 -11.00 -11.36
CA ALA A 84 -11.60 -11.72 -10.36
C ALA A 84 -12.99 -11.08 -10.15
N PRO A 85 -14.07 -11.87 -10.02
CA PRO A 85 -15.37 -11.37 -9.60
C PRO A 85 -15.23 -10.57 -8.30
N ARG A 86 -15.74 -9.33 -8.29
CA ARG A 86 -15.69 -8.46 -7.12
C ARG A 86 -17.00 -8.52 -6.38
N THR A 87 -16.93 -8.57 -5.06
CA THR A 87 -18.10 -8.32 -4.23
C THR A 87 -18.51 -6.85 -4.34
N GLN A 88 -19.78 -6.54 -4.07
CA GLN A 88 -20.29 -5.17 -4.04
C GLN A 88 -19.47 -4.27 -3.11
N ASP A 89 -19.13 -4.79 -1.93
CA ASP A 89 -18.27 -4.14 -0.93
C ASP A 89 -16.86 -3.82 -1.46
N THR A 90 -16.29 -4.67 -2.32
CA THR A 90 -15.01 -4.37 -3.02
C THR A 90 -15.17 -3.23 -4.04
N ILE A 91 -16.29 -3.19 -4.77
CA ILE A 91 -16.58 -2.16 -5.78
C ILE A 91 -16.70 -0.80 -5.10
N GLU A 92 -17.46 -0.71 -4.01
CA GLU A 92 -17.69 0.53 -3.26
C GLU A 92 -16.38 1.09 -2.69
N ARG A 93 -15.54 0.25 -2.08
CA ARG A 93 -14.23 0.68 -1.59
C ARG A 93 -13.35 1.24 -2.70
N ARG A 94 -13.34 0.58 -3.87
CA ARG A 94 -12.56 1.03 -5.02
C ARG A 94 -13.08 2.34 -5.59
N ALA A 95 -14.39 2.54 -5.65
CA ALA A 95 -14.98 3.79 -6.09
C ALA A 95 -14.53 4.97 -5.20
N ILE A 96 -14.50 4.75 -3.87
CA ILE A 96 -13.96 5.75 -2.93
C ILE A 96 -12.48 6.02 -3.23
N ILE A 97 -11.66 4.99 -3.41
CA ILE A 97 -10.23 5.17 -3.68
C ILE A 97 -10.02 5.92 -5.02
N ASP A 98 -10.75 5.54 -6.06
CA ASP A 98 -10.65 6.11 -7.41
C ASP A 98 -11.05 7.59 -7.44
N GLN A 99 -11.92 8.04 -6.53
CA GLN A 99 -12.26 9.45 -6.37
C GLN A 99 -11.04 10.30 -5.95
N TYR A 100 -10.14 9.75 -5.13
CA TYR A 100 -9.03 10.50 -4.53
C TYR A 100 -7.66 10.19 -5.14
N LEU A 101 -7.51 9.03 -5.76
CA LEU A 101 -6.24 8.56 -6.31
C LEU A 101 -5.64 9.53 -7.36
N PRO A 102 -6.39 10.09 -8.33
CA PRO A 102 -5.83 10.99 -9.33
C PRO A 102 -5.24 12.28 -8.76
N ALA A 103 -5.82 12.82 -7.69
CA ALA A 103 -5.32 14.03 -7.03
C ALA A 103 -4.12 13.75 -6.10
N TYR A 104 -3.91 12.49 -5.72
CA TYR A 104 -2.82 12.06 -4.85
C TYR A 104 -1.53 11.70 -5.61
N LEU A 105 -1.66 11.19 -6.85
CA LEU A 105 -0.54 10.81 -7.72
C LEU A 105 0.14 12.03 -8.34
#